data_AF-A0A936ALI4-F1
#
_entry.id   AF-A0A936ALI4-F1
#
_cell.length_a   1.000
_cell.length_b   1.000
_cell.length_c   1.000
_cell.angle_alpha   90.00
_cell.angle_beta   90.00
_cell.angle_gamma   90.00
#
_symmetry.space_group_name_H-M   'P 1'
#
loop_
_entity.id
_entity.type
_entity.pdbx_description
1 polymer ?
#
loop_
_entity_poly.entity_id
_entity_poly.type
_entity_poly.pdbx_seq_one_letter_code
_entity_poly.pdbx_strand_id
1 'polypeptide(L)'
;MKRLFLFFLIAVLVIQSSVLSATENYDVILRNGTIVDGTGGRSYRADIAVRNYFSAAGLAVNLGAYIGFNSAWASVVGQADRRPDANEILKMRALLTENLKQGAWGVSSGLDYKPAYFARTSEVIAVLQAATPWRTNFPNHDRLTPESGFSSLAAIGETIEIGERSDVMPVVTHMKVQGHEQGKAPKAVAMMKAASARGHETVADIYPYLAGQTGLGALFVPAWAVEGGRAEMLKRFQDATLRPRIAREIETAIKARILTPENIYVSSHQRQFTEYMRERNAGAGETIISILEKESPSAIMKFGAEPDLIKLLQYTGSAVSCDCGASEAHPSLHPRYFGTFPRILGHYVRETKAMTLEDAVRKMSGLPANIIGLVDRGFLAVGMAADITVFDPATIIDHATYEQPTLASEGVRHVLVNGRFALRNGQATGEKTGRTLARSPDMPSRPMRTLQTRSVSAKTPNLTLQLTQASNGGARGVFRFIDDNKQFRLVAAGLLQAHGKWASFTARLRETRGTQELAALVILDGGNPLNPQAMIRVEIEGGRHWESRLNPRDYKVIVR
;
A
#
# COMPACT_ATOMS: atom_id res chain seq x y z
N MET A 1 91.64 -32.89 -25.66
CA MET A 1 91.26 -33.26 -24.28
C MET A 1 89.82 -32.85 -24.01
N LYS A 2 88.98 -33.83 -23.60
CA LYS A 2 87.69 -33.77 -22.86
C LYS A 2 86.51 -32.97 -23.50
N ARG A 3 85.44 -33.58 -24.04
CA ARG A 3 84.34 -34.44 -23.50
C ARG A 3 83.23 -33.69 -22.72
N LEU A 4 81.98 -33.98 -23.14
CA LEU A 4 80.72 -34.10 -22.36
C LEU A 4 80.08 -32.79 -21.83
N PHE A 5 78.75 -32.57 -21.71
CA PHE A 5 77.61 -33.48 -21.47
C PHE A 5 76.27 -32.85 -21.92
N LEU A 6 75.34 -33.73 -22.28
CA LEU A 6 73.89 -33.62 -22.54
C LEU A 6 73.09 -33.11 -21.32
N PHE A 7 71.96 -32.40 -21.48
CA PHE A 7 70.66 -32.75 -20.87
C PHE A 7 69.48 -31.87 -21.36
N PHE A 8 68.37 -32.57 -21.63
CA PHE A 8 67.02 -32.14 -22.02
C PHE A 8 66.31 -31.26 -20.98
N LEU A 9 65.50 -30.28 -21.41
CA LEU A 9 64.16 -30.10 -20.83
C LEU A 9 63.20 -29.38 -21.80
N ILE A 10 62.09 -30.07 -22.08
CA ILE A 10 60.92 -29.60 -22.80
C ILE A 10 60.23 -28.49 -21.99
N ALA A 11 60.11 -27.29 -22.54
CA ALA A 11 59.23 -26.26 -22.01
C ALA A 11 58.01 -26.13 -22.92
N VAL A 12 56.92 -26.76 -22.48
CA VAL A 12 55.57 -26.59 -23.00
C VAL A 12 55.20 -25.11 -22.91
N LEU A 13 54.95 -24.48 -24.05
CA LEU A 13 54.35 -23.14 -24.11
C LEU A 13 52.88 -23.27 -23.66
N VAL A 14 52.64 -23.02 -22.37
CA VAL A 14 51.29 -22.84 -21.84
C VAL A 14 50.78 -21.50 -22.38
N ILE A 15 49.92 -21.57 -23.39
CA ILE A 15 49.03 -20.47 -23.76
C ILE A 15 48.09 -20.30 -22.56
N GLN A 16 48.42 -19.38 -21.64
CA GLN A 16 47.46 -18.92 -20.66
C GLN A 16 46.37 -18.15 -21.40
N SER A 17 45.22 -18.79 -21.53
CA SER A 17 43.95 -18.13 -21.84
C SER A 17 43.66 -17.11 -20.74
N SER A 18 43.89 -15.83 -21.04
CA SER A 18 43.33 -14.72 -20.28
C SER A 18 41.82 -14.69 -20.51
N VAL A 19 41.09 -15.41 -19.65
CA VAL A 19 39.67 -15.15 -19.46
C VAL A 19 39.58 -13.79 -18.77
N LEU A 20 39.37 -12.74 -19.56
CA LEU A 20 38.83 -11.48 -19.04
C LEU A 20 37.43 -11.80 -18.50
N SER A 21 37.38 -12.18 -17.23
CA SER A 21 36.15 -12.06 -16.44
C SER A 21 35.85 -10.58 -16.37
N ALA A 22 34.83 -10.11 -17.08
CA ALA A 22 34.27 -8.80 -16.81
C ALA A 22 33.79 -8.85 -15.35
N THR A 23 34.55 -8.23 -14.43
CA THR A 23 34.09 -8.01 -13.07
C THR A 23 32.88 -7.11 -13.18
N GLU A 24 31.69 -7.65 -12.95
CA GLU A 24 30.50 -6.82 -12.77
C GLU A 24 30.77 -5.90 -11.58
N ASN A 25 30.93 -4.61 -11.87
CA ASN A 25 31.21 -3.60 -10.85
C ASN A 25 29.90 -3.25 -10.14
N TYR A 26 29.85 -3.59 -8.85
CA TYR A 26 28.76 -3.23 -7.94
C TYR A 26 29.27 -2.16 -6.96
N ASP A 27 28.43 -1.19 -6.63
CA ASP A 27 28.80 -0.11 -5.72
C ASP A 27 28.73 -0.54 -4.26
N VAL A 28 27.77 -1.41 -3.93
CA VAL A 28 27.52 -1.92 -2.57
C VAL A 28 27.20 -3.41 -2.63
N ILE A 29 27.77 -4.17 -1.70
CA ILE A 29 27.45 -5.59 -1.49
C ILE A 29 27.10 -5.79 0.00
N LEU A 30 25.86 -6.18 0.28
CA LEU A 30 25.41 -6.66 1.59
C LEU A 30 25.67 -8.16 1.68
N ARG A 31 26.55 -8.59 2.59
CA ARG A 31 27.01 -9.98 2.66
C ARG A 31 26.30 -10.78 3.74
N ASN A 32 26.03 -12.05 3.44
CA ASN A 32 25.55 -13.08 4.36
C ASN A 32 24.30 -12.63 5.12
N GLY A 33 23.32 -12.06 4.40
CA GLY A 33 22.04 -11.63 4.96
C GLY A 33 21.03 -12.79 4.99
N THR A 34 20.09 -12.73 5.93
CA THR A 34 18.84 -13.50 5.82
C THR A 34 17.87 -12.67 5.00
N ILE A 35 17.48 -13.19 3.84
CA ILE A 35 16.62 -12.50 2.88
C ILE A 35 15.18 -12.94 3.13
N VAL A 36 14.33 -11.94 3.35
CA VAL A 36 12.87 -12.05 3.36
C VAL A 36 12.37 -11.18 2.22
N ASP A 37 11.86 -11.81 1.17
CA ASP A 37 11.58 -11.15 -0.10
C ASP A 37 10.19 -10.52 -0.19
N GLY A 38 9.41 -10.52 0.90
CA GLY A 38 8.06 -9.96 0.92
C GLY A 38 6.97 -10.84 0.31
N THR A 39 7.27 -12.07 -0.12
CA THR A 39 6.26 -13.01 -0.64
C THR A 39 5.50 -13.77 0.46
N GLY A 40 6.03 -13.79 1.68
CA GLY A 40 5.59 -14.70 2.76
C GLY A 40 6.16 -16.11 2.66
N GLY A 41 7.01 -16.38 1.67
CA GLY A 41 7.77 -17.62 1.56
C GLY A 41 8.84 -17.75 2.65
N ARG A 42 9.47 -18.93 2.73
CA ARG A 42 10.54 -19.21 3.69
C ARG A 42 11.76 -18.32 3.41
N SER A 43 12.33 -17.74 4.47
CA SER A 43 13.58 -16.99 4.40
C SER A 43 14.77 -17.86 3.96
N TYR A 44 15.78 -17.23 3.33
CA TYR A 44 17.00 -17.90 2.88
C TYR A 44 18.24 -17.02 3.07
N ARG A 45 19.44 -17.60 2.97
CA ARG A 45 20.71 -16.87 3.14
C ARG A 45 21.31 -16.51 1.78
N ALA A 46 21.66 -15.25 1.58
CA ALA A 46 22.30 -14.77 0.35
C ALA A 46 23.02 -13.42 0.55
N ASP A 47 23.85 -13.07 -0.43
CA ASP A 47 24.40 -11.72 -0.60
C ASP A 47 23.48 -10.88 -1.51
N ILE A 48 23.42 -9.56 -1.30
CA ILE A 48 22.70 -8.61 -2.17
C ILE A 48 23.71 -7.59 -2.72
N ALA A 49 23.80 -7.48 -4.04
CA ALA A 49 24.61 -6.47 -4.71
C ALA A 49 23.73 -5.35 -5.31
N VAL A 50 24.17 -4.10 -5.19
CA VAL A 50 23.43 -2.90 -5.63
C VAL A 50 24.31 -2.03 -6.54
N ARG A 51 23.72 -1.47 -7.59
CA ARG A 51 24.37 -0.61 -8.59
C ARG A 51 23.69 0.77 -8.67
N ASN A 52 24.45 1.76 -9.16
CA ASN A 52 24.12 3.17 -9.33
C ASN A 52 23.97 3.93 -8.00
N TYR A 53 25.02 3.93 -7.16
CA TYR A 53 25.08 4.64 -5.87
C TYR A 53 25.30 6.19 -5.92
N PHE A 54 25.42 6.88 -7.08
CA PHE A 54 25.56 8.39 -7.15
C PHE A 54 24.49 9.20 -7.93
N SER A 55 23.88 10.27 -7.36
CA SER A 55 22.84 11.15 -7.98
C SER A 55 22.52 12.42 -7.17
N ALA A 56 22.07 13.49 -7.84
CA ALA A 56 21.69 14.79 -7.27
C ALA A 56 20.26 14.85 -6.68
N ALA A 57 19.94 15.94 -5.97
CA ALA A 57 18.84 16.10 -5.00
C ALA A 57 17.41 15.74 -5.48
N GLY A 58 16.60 15.15 -4.57
CA GLY A 58 15.23 14.68 -4.80
C GLY A 58 14.37 14.60 -3.51
N LEU A 59 13.54 13.56 -3.33
CA LEU A 59 12.68 13.32 -2.14
C LEU A 59 13.30 12.30 -1.17
N ALA A 60 13.02 12.35 0.13
CA ALA A 60 13.59 11.34 1.07
C ALA A 60 13.01 9.92 0.89
N VAL A 61 11.75 9.82 0.45
CA VAL A 61 11.03 8.56 0.21
C VAL A 61 10.30 8.61 -1.12
N ASN A 62 9.93 7.44 -1.66
CA ASN A 62 9.04 7.39 -2.81
C ASN A 62 7.62 7.82 -2.43
N LEU A 63 6.93 8.55 -3.31
CA LEU A 63 5.61 9.12 -3.05
C LEU A 63 4.63 8.77 -4.17
N GLY A 64 3.51 8.14 -3.84
CA GLY A 64 2.39 7.92 -4.75
C GLY A 64 1.13 8.61 -4.22
N ALA A 65 0.38 9.29 -5.09
CA ALA A 65 -0.83 10.01 -4.71
C ALA A 65 -2.10 9.28 -5.13
N TYR A 66 -3.17 9.44 -4.34
CA TYR A 66 -4.52 9.03 -4.66
C TYR A 66 -5.36 10.25 -5.02
N ILE A 67 -6.38 10.08 -5.87
CA ILE A 67 -7.45 11.07 -6.00
C ILE A 67 -8.49 10.84 -4.91
N GLY A 68 -8.84 11.88 -4.17
CA GLY A 68 -9.86 11.80 -3.13
C GLY A 68 -11.28 11.99 -3.69
N PHE A 69 -12.16 11.01 -3.48
CA PHE A 69 -13.59 11.12 -3.73
C PHE A 69 -14.19 12.33 -2.99
N ASN A 70 -13.78 12.57 -1.74
CA ASN A 70 -14.25 13.73 -0.97
C ASN A 70 -13.89 15.06 -1.63
N SER A 71 -12.72 15.16 -2.27
CA SER A 71 -12.31 16.36 -2.99
C SER A 71 -13.14 16.54 -4.27
N ALA A 72 -13.37 15.45 -5.02
CA ALA A 72 -14.25 15.47 -6.19
C ALA A 72 -15.68 15.90 -5.80
N TRP A 73 -16.23 15.31 -4.74
CA TRP A 73 -17.53 15.66 -4.19
C TRP A 73 -17.61 17.13 -3.77
N ALA A 74 -16.66 17.61 -2.97
CA ALA A 74 -16.66 18.98 -2.48
C ALA A 74 -16.54 20.01 -3.62
N SER A 75 -15.79 19.70 -4.69
CA SER A 75 -15.62 20.60 -5.83
C SER A 75 -16.85 20.70 -6.75
N VAL A 76 -17.73 19.69 -6.74
CA VAL A 76 -18.90 19.63 -7.63
C VAL A 76 -20.20 19.82 -6.85
N VAL A 77 -20.40 19.04 -5.79
CA VAL A 77 -21.63 19.04 -4.98
C VAL A 77 -21.57 20.11 -3.89
N GLY A 78 -20.38 20.35 -3.33
CA GLY A 78 -20.18 21.30 -2.23
C GLY A 78 -20.38 20.66 -0.85
N GLN A 79 -20.77 21.50 0.12
CA GLN A 79 -20.84 21.14 1.55
C GLN A 79 -22.25 20.81 2.06
N ALA A 80 -23.27 20.99 1.22
CA ALA A 80 -24.67 20.78 1.59
C ALA A 80 -25.05 19.30 1.52
N ASP A 81 -26.05 18.90 2.31
CA ASP A 81 -26.63 17.56 2.24
C ASP A 81 -27.65 17.49 1.09
N ARG A 82 -27.13 17.42 -0.14
CA ARG A 82 -27.93 17.34 -1.35
C ARG A 82 -27.48 16.22 -2.27
N ARG A 83 -28.38 15.79 -3.16
CA ARG A 83 -28.09 14.76 -4.16
C ARG A 83 -27.54 15.40 -5.43
N PRO A 84 -26.45 14.85 -6.01
CA PRO A 84 -25.97 15.30 -7.30
C PRO A 84 -26.96 14.91 -8.41
N ASP A 85 -27.08 15.77 -9.42
CA ASP A 85 -27.74 15.38 -10.68
C ASP A 85 -26.82 14.53 -11.58
N ALA A 86 -27.35 14.08 -12.72
CA ALA A 86 -26.59 13.26 -13.66
C ALA A 86 -25.35 13.98 -14.23
N ASN A 87 -25.41 15.30 -14.46
CA ASN A 87 -24.30 16.08 -14.97
C ASN A 87 -23.20 16.25 -13.91
N GLU A 88 -23.57 16.42 -12.65
CA GLU A 88 -22.65 16.47 -11.51
C GLU A 88 -21.93 15.14 -11.29
N ILE A 89 -22.64 14.00 -11.42
CA ILE A 89 -22.00 12.68 -11.45
C ILE A 89 -20.97 12.60 -12.58
N LEU A 90 -21.32 13.04 -13.80
CA LEU A 90 -20.38 13.04 -14.94
C LEU A 90 -19.15 13.93 -14.69
N LYS A 91 -19.32 15.10 -14.06
CA LYS A 91 -18.20 15.97 -13.66
C LYS A 91 -17.26 15.27 -12.68
N MET A 92 -17.79 14.61 -11.65
CA MET A 92 -16.96 13.86 -10.69
C MET A 92 -16.24 12.68 -11.37
N ARG A 93 -16.91 11.95 -12.28
CA ARG A 93 -16.29 10.89 -13.09
C ARG A 93 -15.14 11.41 -13.95
N ALA A 94 -15.29 12.60 -14.54
CA ALA A 94 -14.25 13.25 -15.32
C ALA A 94 -13.02 13.61 -14.45
N LEU A 95 -13.24 14.15 -13.25
CA LEU A 95 -12.16 14.43 -12.29
C LEU A 95 -11.38 13.15 -11.91
N LEU A 96 -12.09 12.06 -11.60
CA LEU A 96 -11.43 10.79 -11.30
C LEU A 96 -10.62 10.27 -12.49
N THR A 97 -11.23 10.27 -13.69
CA THR A 97 -10.59 9.79 -14.91
C THR A 97 -9.34 10.59 -15.25
N GLU A 98 -9.39 11.92 -15.11
CA GLU A 98 -8.26 12.80 -15.38
C GLU A 98 -7.09 12.56 -14.42
N ASN A 99 -7.37 12.38 -13.12
CA ASN A 99 -6.33 12.06 -12.16
C ASN A 99 -5.73 10.66 -12.39
N LEU A 100 -6.54 9.68 -12.79
CA LEU A 100 -6.05 8.35 -13.15
C LEU A 100 -5.18 8.38 -14.42
N LYS A 101 -5.50 9.24 -15.40
CA LYS A 101 -4.63 9.50 -16.57
C LYS A 101 -3.29 10.10 -16.17
N GLN A 102 -3.28 10.98 -15.18
CA GLN A 102 -2.07 11.63 -14.64
C GLN A 102 -1.26 10.72 -13.71
N GLY A 103 -1.76 9.52 -13.41
CA GLY A 103 -1.03 8.50 -12.66
C GLY A 103 -1.40 8.37 -11.18
N ALA A 104 -2.61 8.79 -10.79
CA ALA A 104 -3.14 8.47 -9.46
C ALA A 104 -3.18 6.95 -9.23
N TRP A 105 -2.82 6.53 -8.02
CA TRP A 105 -2.71 5.12 -7.63
C TRP A 105 -4.06 4.44 -7.41
N GLY A 106 -5.10 5.24 -7.18
CA GLY A 106 -6.48 4.81 -7.06
C GLY A 106 -7.35 5.95 -6.57
N VAL A 107 -8.57 5.62 -6.18
CA VAL A 107 -9.55 6.58 -5.67
C VAL A 107 -9.72 6.33 -4.18
N SER A 108 -9.29 7.25 -3.32
CA SER A 108 -9.53 7.13 -1.88
C SER A 108 -10.82 7.83 -1.48
N SER A 109 -11.43 7.43 -0.37
CA SER A 109 -12.52 8.17 0.23
C SER A 109 -12.43 8.17 1.75
N GLY A 110 -13.07 9.17 2.34
CA GLY A 110 -13.40 9.14 3.76
C GLY A 110 -14.86 9.43 3.93
N LEU A 111 -15.68 8.38 3.77
CA LEU A 111 -17.13 8.50 3.80
C LEU A 111 -17.64 8.82 5.21
N ASP A 112 -16.83 8.69 6.26
CA ASP A 112 -17.19 9.20 7.60
C ASP A 112 -16.97 10.73 7.74
N TYR A 113 -16.24 11.34 6.80
CA TYR A 113 -15.93 12.78 6.81
C TYR A 113 -16.86 13.55 5.87
N LYS A 114 -17.25 14.74 6.33
CA LYS A 114 -18.08 15.66 5.56
C LYS A 114 -17.20 16.39 4.53
N PRO A 115 -17.68 16.65 3.30
CA PRO A 115 -19.08 16.47 2.86
C PRO A 115 -19.43 15.10 2.25
N ALA A 116 -18.45 14.23 1.94
CA ALA A 116 -18.74 12.95 1.30
C ALA A 116 -19.62 12.01 2.15
N TYR A 117 -19.67 12.24 3.46
CA TYR A 117 -20.63 11.62 4.38
C TYR A 117 -22.07 11.61 3.85
N PHE A 118 -22.47 12.67 3.15
CA PHE A 118 -23.81 12.85 2.61
C PHE A 118 -24.08 12.01 1.36
N ALA A 119 -23.06 11.45 0.70
CA ALA A 119 -23.24 10.68 -0.52
C ALA A 119 -23.98 9.37 -0.26
N ARG A 120 -24.94 9.00 -1.09
CA ARG A 120 -25.54 7.66 -1.03
C ARG A 120 -24.56 6.64 -1.61
N THR A 121 -24.61 5.39 -1.12
CA THR A 121 -23.78 4.29 -1.63
C THR A 121 -23.89 4.15 -3.15
N SER A 122 -25.11 4.29 -3.70
CA SER A 122 -25.36 4.26 -5.15
C SER A 122 -24.69 5.40 -5.92
N GLU A 123 -24.55 6.58 -5.32
CA GLU A 123 -23.88 7.74 -5.91
C GLU A 123 -22.36 7.54 -5.91
N VAL A 124 -21.82 7.00 -4.81
CA VAL A 124 -20.40 6.60 -4.72
C VAL A 124 -20.08 5.58 -5.82
N ILE A 125 -20.90 4.54 -5.96
CA ILE A 125 -20.76 3.52 -7.01
C ILE A 125 -20.81 4.16 -8.41
N ALA A 126 -21.79 5.01 -8.69
CA ALA A 126 -21.97 5.64 -10.01
C ALA A 126 -20.75 6.49 -10.42
N VAL A 127 -20.11 7.17 -9.46
CA VAL A 127 -18.88 7.93 -9.69
C VAL A 127 -17.68 6.99 -9.85
N LEU A 128 -17.52 5.98 -9.00
CA LEU A 128 -16.39 5.05 -9.04
C LEU A 128 -16.36 4.15 -10.27
N GLN A 129 -17.49 3.93 -10.95
CA GLN A 129 -17.52 3.23 -12.24
C GLN A 129 -16.64 3.88 -13.32
N ALA A 130 -16.19 5.13 -13.14
CA ALA A 130 -15.16 5.74 -14.00
C ALA A 130 -13.77 5.08 -13.83
N ALA A 131 -13.50 4.47 -12.68
CA ALA A 131 -12.23 3.83 -12.33
C ALA A 131 -12.15 2.35 -12.76
N THR A 132 -13.26 1.70 -13.12
CA THR A 132 -13.30 0.28 -13.52
C THR A 132 -12.28 -0.06 -14.63
N PRO A 133 -12.21 0.68 -15.75
CA PRO A 133 -11.25 0.36 -16.83
C PRO A 133 -9.79 0.45 -16.39
N TRP A 134 -9.53 1.18 -15.30
CA TRP A 134 -8.20 1.38 -14.75
C TRP A 134 -7.74 0.23 -13.87
N ARG A 135 -8.62 -0.68 -13.44
CA ARG A 135 -8.26 -1.87 -12.64
C ARG A 135 -7.48 -1.48 -11.38
N THR A 136 -7.98 -0.44 -10.71
CA THR A 136 -7.37 0.17 -9.52
C THR A 136 -8.14 -0.22 -8.25
N ASN A 137 -7.79 0.39 -7.12
CA ASN A 137 -8.36 0.12 -5.82
C ASN A 137 -9.11 1.33 -5.24
N PHE A 138 -9.83 1.05 -4.17
CA PHE A 138 -10.66 1.99 -3.45
C PHE A 138 -10.43 1.87 -1.93
N PRO A 139 -9.39 2.54 -1.38
CA PRO A 139 -9.24 2.70 0.05
C PRO A 139 -10.28 3.64 0.62
N ASN A 140 -11.12 3.12 1.50
CA ASN A 140 -12.18 3.88 2.15
C ASN A 140 -12.00 3.90 3.67
N HIS A 141 -12.04 5.10 4.24
CA HIS A 141 -12.37 5.29 5.66
C HIS A 141 -13.89 5.12 5.81
N ASP A 142 -14.25 3.94 6.30
CA ASP A 142 -15.61 3.43 6.54
C ASP A 142 -16.55 4.42 7.21
N ARG A 143 -17.79 4.49 6.73
CA ARG A 143 -18.82 5.41 7.21
C ARG A 143 -19.65 4.83 8.34
N LEU A 144 -19.62 5.48 9.50
CA LEU A 144 -20.38 5.05 10.68
C LEU A 144 -21.47 6.10 10.98
N THR A 145 -22.73 5.72 10.84
CA THR A 145 -23.85 6.65 10.94
C THR A 145 -24.76 6.34 12.13
N PRO A 146 -25.52 7.33 12.65
CA PRO A 146 -26.55 7.06 13.66
C PRO A 146 -27.55 5.99 13.21
N GLU A 147 -27.92 5.95 11.92
CA GLU A 147 -28.88 4.99 11.37
C GLU A 147 -28.37 3.55 11.41
N SER A 148 -27.05 3.35 11.30
CA SER A 148 -26.41 2.05 11.48
C SER A 148 -25.99 1.76 12.93
N GLY A 149 -26.34 2.64 13.87
CA GLY A 149 -25.89 2.57 15.26
C GLY A 149 -24.38 2.77 15.41
N PHE A 150 -23.73 3.43 14.45
CA PHE A 150 -22.27 3.55 14.32
C PHE A 150 -21.57 2.18 14.20
N SER A 151 -22.17 1.23 13.48
CA SER A 151 -21.59 -0.11 13.31
C SER A 151 -20.40 -0.10 12.33
N SER A 152 -19.25 -0.60 12.81
CA SER A 152 -18.08 -0.92 11.98
C SER A 152 -18.43 -2.01 10.96
N LEU A 153 -19.21 -3.03 11.36
CA LEU A 153 -19.57 -4.13 10.46
C LEU A 153 -20.47 -3.67 9.31
N ALA A 154 -21.45 -2.80 9.58
CA ALA A 154 -22.30 -2.22 8.54
C ALA A 154 -21.45 -1.41 7.54
N ALA A 155 -20.50 -0.63 8.04
CA ALA A 155 -19.62 0.19 7.22
C ALA A 155 -18.64 -0.62 6.36
N ILE A 156 -18.06 -1.70 6.91
CA ILE A 156 -17.26 -2.66 6.15
C ILE A 156 -18.11 -3.30 5.05
N GLY A 157 -19.37 -3.64 5.36
CA GLY A 157 -20.33 -4.16 4.37
C GLY A 157 -20.58 -3.18 3.23
N GLU A 158 -20.72 -1.89 3.53
CA GLU A 158 -20.84 -0.83 2.52
C GLU A 158 -19.60 -0.75 1.63
N THR A 159 -18.39 -0.75 2.20
CA THR A 159 -17.15 -0.70 1.42
C THR A 159 -17.01 -1.91 0.49
N ILE A 160 -17.39 -3.10 0.97
CA ILE A 160 -17.45 -4.32 0.14
C ILE A 160 -18.44 -4.13 -1.00
N GLU A 161 -19.67 -3.69 -0.72
CA GLU A 161 -20.72 -3.47 -1.74
C GLU A 161 -20.26 -2.49 -2.81
N ILE A 162 -19.63 -1.37 -2.41
CA ILE A 162 -19.11 -0.37 -3.33
C ILE A 162 -18.08 -1.01 -4.28
N GLY A 163 -17.12 -1.76 -3.74
CA GLY A 163 -16.11 -2.45 -4.54
C GLY A 163 -16.72 -3.48 -5.50
N GLU A 164 -17.62 -4.34 -5.03
CA GLU A 164 -18.30 -5.35 -5.83
C GLU A 164 -19.09 -4.73 -6.99
N ARG A 165 -19.84 -3.64 -6.74
CA ARG A 165 -20.75 -3.03 -7.72
C ARG A 165 -20.08 -2.02 -8.67
N SER A 166 -18.91 -1.50 -8.31
CA SER A 166 -18.13 -0.61 -9.19
C SER A 166 -16.96 -1.32 -9.86
N ASP A 167 -16.70 -2.60 -9.53
CA ASP A 167 -15.61 -3.41 -10.09
C ASP A 167 -14.23 -2.72 -9.92
N VAL A 168 -14.04 -2.14 -8.73
CA VAL A 168 -12.76 -1.66 -8.22
C VAL A 168 -12.45 -2.42 -6.93
N MET A 169 -11.17 -2.63 -6.64
CA MET A 169 -10.80 -3.44 -5.49
C MET A 169 -11.04 -2.67 -4.17
N PRO A 170 -11.97 -3.10 -3.30
CA PRO A 170 -12.20 -2.41 -2.04
C PRO A 170 -11.05 -2.65 -1.06
N VAL A 171 -10.58 -1.56 -0.45
CA VAL A 171 -9.60 -1.59 0.64
C VAL A 171 -10.25 -0.94 1.86
N VAL A 172 -10.49 -1.73 2.90
CA VAL A 172 -10.93 -1.19 4.19
C VAL A 172 -9.70 -0.58 4.87
N THR A 173 -9.52 0.72 4.72
CA THR A 173 -8.32 1.38 5.23
C THR A 173 -8.36 1.47 6.74
N HIS A 174 -7.19 1.42 7.38
CA HIS A 174 -7.00 1.35 8.84
C HIS A 174 -8.09 0.54 9.56
N MET A 175 -8.37 -0.66 9.06
CA MET A 175 -9.51 -1.50 9.45
C MET A 175 -9.52 -1.69 10.96
N LYS A 176 -10.69 -1.47 11.56
CA LYS A 176 -10.91 -1.61 12.99
C LYS A 176 -12.35 -2.00 13.27
N VAL A 177 -12.57 -2.60 14.44
CA VAL A 177 -13.89 -2.76 15.03
C VAL A 177 -13.87 -1.95 16.32
N GLN A 178 -14.73 -0.94 16.41
CA GLN A 178 -14.58 0.11 17.42
C GLN A 178 -15.75 0.22 18.40
N GLY A 179 -15.46 0.82 19.55
CA GLY A 179 -16.43 1.18 20.58
C GLY A 179 -17.26 -0.02 21.03
N HIS A 180 -18.58 0.11 20.97
CA HIS A 180 -19.51 -0.92 21.43
C HIS A 180 -19.48 -2.22 20.60
N GLU A 181 -18.77 -2.24 19.45
CA GLU A 181 -18.59 -3.44 18.64
C GLU A 181 -17.29 -4.19 18.92
N GLN A 182 -16.45 -3.73 19.84
CA GLN A 182 -15.25 -4.47 20.26
C GLN A 182 -15.58 -5.95 20.56
N GLY A 183 -14.69 -6.85 20.13
CA GLY A 183 -14.86 -8.30 20.12
C GLY A 183 -15.36 -8.88 18.80
N LYS A 184 -15.79 -8.04 17.83
CA LYS A 184 -16.34 -8.50 16.54
C LYS A 184 -15.31 -8.58 15.41
N ALA A 185 -14.00 -8.41 15.64
CA ALA A 185 -12.99 -8.61 14.58
C ALA A 185 -13.07 -9.98 13.88
N PRO A 186 -13.36 -11.11 14.55
CA PRO A 186 -13.57 -12.38 13.86
C PRO A 186 -14.69 -12.33 12.82
N LYS A 187 -15.78 -11.62 13.10
CA LYS A 187 -16.90 -11.45 12.17
C LYS A 187 -16.52 -10.53 11.01
N ALA A 188 -15.82 -9.44 11.29
CA ALA A 188 -15.30 -8.55 10.25
C ALA A 188 -14.38 -9.30 9.26
N VAL A 189 -13.42 -10.07 9.78
CA VAL A 189 -12.53 -10.91 8.95
C VAL A 189 -13.30 -11.96 8.15
N ALA A 190 -14.36 -12.55 8.71
CA ALA A 190 -15.21 -13.49 7.98
C ALA A 190 -15.92 -12.82 6.80
N MET A 191 -16.42 -11.59 6.96
CA MET A 191 -17.01 -10.80 5.87
C MET A 191 -16.00 -10.54 4.74
N MET A 192 -14.80 -10.07 5.08
CA MET A 192 -13.71 -9.84 4.12
C MET A 192 -13.37 -11.12 3.34
N LYS A 193 -13.20 -12.24 4.06
CA LYS A 193 -12.89 -13.55 3.45
C LYS A 193 -14.01 -14.03 2.54
N ALA A 194 -15.26 -13.84 2.93
CA ALA A 194 -16.43 -14.23 2.14
C ALA A 194 -16.56 -13.40 0.86
N ALA A 195 -16.34 -12.08 0.93
CA ALA A 195 -16.32 -11.19 -0.24
C ALA A 195 -15.24 -11.62 -1.24
N SER A 196 -14.00 -11.76 -0.76
CA SER A 196 -12.91 -12.24 -1.60
C SER A 196 -13.11 -13.68 -2.11
N ALA A 197 -13.87 -14.54 -1.42
CA ALA A 197 -14.21 -15.88 -1.91
C ALA A 197 -15.24 -15.87 -3.04
N ARG A 198 -16.07 -14.81 -3.14
CA ARG A 198 -16.99 -14.60 -4.27
C ARG A 198 -16.31 -14.02 -5.52
N GLY A 199 -15.01 -13.73 -5.46
CA GLY A 199 -14.20 -13.26 -6.60
C GLY A 199 -13.84 -11.78 -6.55
N HIS A 200 -14.37 -11.01 -5.60
CA HIS A 200 -14.02 -9.61 -5.39
C HIS A 200 -13.00 -9.49 -4.26
N GLU A 201 -11.72 -9.52 -4.62
CA GLU A 201 -10.64 -9.43 -3.63
C GLU A 201 -10.82 -8.18 -2.77
N THR A 202 -11.09 -8.40 -1.49
CA THR A 202 -11.31 -7.38 -0.48
C THR A 202 -10.18 -7.47 0.53
N VAL A 203 -9.50 -6.36 0.77
CA VAL A 203 -8.31 -6.29 1.62
C VAL A 203 -8.42 -5.13 2.60
N ALA A 204 -7.46 -5.05 3.51
CA ALA A 204 -7.40 -4.00 4.51
C ALA A 204 -5.97 -3.50 4.69
N ASP A 205 -5.83 -2.37 5.37
CA ASP A 205 -4.58 -1.96 5.99
C ASP A 205 -4.83 -1.61 7.47
N ILE A 206 -3.78 -1.71 8.32
CA ILE A 206 -3.89 -1.58 9.78
C ILE A 206 -2.61 -0.93 10.34
N TYR A 207 -2.77 -0.08 11.36
CA TYR A 207 -1.67 0.34 12.24
C TYR A 207 -1.73 -0.39 13.61
N PRO A 208 -0.59 -0.66 14.27
CA PRO A 208 -0.50 -1.47 15.49
C PRO A 208 -0.82 -0.72 16.79
N TYR A 209 -1.92 0.02 16.81
CA TYR A 209 -2.34 0.83 17.97
C TYR A 209 -3.85 0.77 18.18
N LEU A 210 -4.28 0.86 19.43
CA LEU A 210 -5.70 0.86 19.82
C LEU A 210 -6.38 2.23 19.65
N ALA A 211 -5.59 3.26 19.35
CA ALA A 211 -6.05 4.62 19.13
C ALA A 211 -5.73 5.09 17.72
N GLY A 212 -6.53 6.03 17.22
CA GLY A 212 -6.26 6.78 15.99
C GLY A 212 -6.23 8.28 16.27
N GLN A 213 -5.85 9.08 15.27
CA GLN A 213 -5.77 10.53 15.38
C GLN A 213 -6.55 11.20 14.25
N THR A 214 -7.37 12.20 14.59
CA THR A 214 -8.08 13.07 13.63
C THR A 214 -8.54 14.35 14.34
N GLY A 215 -9.29 15.22 13.65
CA GLY A 215 -9.87 16.42 14.26
C GLY A 215 -10.92 16.06 15.33
N LEU A 216 -10.90 16.75 16.48
CA LEU A 216 -11.78 16.47 17.62
C LEU A 216 -13.27 16.39 17.24
N GLY A 217 -13.74 17.29 16.38
CA GLY A 217 -15.14 17.34 15.96
C GLY A 217 -15.51 16.38 14.82
N ALA A 218 -14.53 15.79 14.14
CA ALA A 218 -14.75 15.18 12.82
C ALA A 218 -15.70 13.97 12.87
N LEU A 219 -15.57 13.15 13.92
CA LEU A 219 -16.31 11.89 14.10
C LEU A 219 -17.51 11.99 15.06
N PHE A 220 -17.59 13.06 15.86
CA PHE A 220 -18.60 13.20 16.92
C PHE A 220 -19.71 14.21 16.60
N VAL A 221 -19.40 15.28 15.85
CA VAL A 221 -20.43 16.28 15.54
C VAL A 221 -21.41 15.69 14.51
N PRO A 222 -22.74 15.74 14.78
CA PRO A 222 -23.75 15.23 13.87
C PRO A 222 -23.65 15.83 12.48
N ALA A 223 -23.86 15.02 11.45
CA ALA A 223 -23.67 15.46 10.08
C ALA A 223 -24.57 16.65 9.69
N TRP A 224 -25.83 16.66 10.12
CA TRP A 224 -26.76 17.77 9.90
C TRP A 224 -26.29 19.09 10.55
N ALA A 225 -25.53 19.02 11.64
CA ALA A 225 -24.97 20.21 12.27
C ALA A 225 -23.80 20.77 11.45
N VAL A 226 -23.02 19.91 10.80
CA VAL A 226 -21.87 20.28 9.96
C VAL A 226 -22.27 20.68 8.53
N GLU A 227 -23.49 20.33 8.10
CA GLU A 227 -24.03 20.64 6.78
C GLU A 227 -23.84 22.12 6.41
N GLY A 228 -23.33 22.40 5.21
CA GLY A 228 -22.98 23.75 4.76
C GLY A 228 -21.59 24.22 5.22
N GLY A 229 -20.87 23.38 5.98
CA GLY A 229 -19.50 23.62 6.42
C GLY A 229 -19.41 24.32 7.77
N ARG A 230 -18.18 24.69 8.15
CA ARG A 230 -17.87 25.22 9.49
C ARG A 230 -18.67 26.45 9.87
N ALA A 231 -18.88 27.40 8.95
CA ALA A 231 -19.61 28.63 9.24
C ALA A 231 -21.06 28.34 9.68
N GLU A 232 -21.76 27.47 8.95
CA GLU A 232 -23.13 27.07 9.29
C GLU A 232 -23.17 26.20 10.55
N MET A 233 -22.17 25.35 10.77
CA MET A 233 -22.01 24.61 12.02
C MET A 233 -21.91 25.53 13.24
N LEU A 234 -21.09 26.59 13.16
CA LEU A 234 -20.95 27.55 14.24
C LEU A 234 -22.25 28.33 14.49
N LYS A 235 -23.00 28.70 13.45
CA LYS A 235 -24.34 29.30 13.62
C LYS A 235 -25.29 28.36 14.37
N ARG A 236 -25.31 27.07 14.03
CA ARG A 236 -26.13 26.06 14.73
C ARG A 236 -25.69 25.83 16.17
N PHE A 237 -24.41 26.00 16.50
CA PHE A 237 -23.93 25.94 17.89
C PHE A 237 -24.45 27.12 18.73
N GLN A 238 -24.64 28.29 18.13
CA GLN A 238 -25.19 29.48 18.79
C GLN A 238 -26.71 29.45 18.94
N ASP A 239 -27.40 28.58 18.21
CA ASP A 239 -28.85 28.42 18.33
C ASP A 239 -29.21 27.66 19.62
N ALA A 240 -29.90 28.35 20.53
CA ALA A 240 -30.29 27.82 21.84
C ALA A 240 -31.24 26.61 21.76
N THR A 241 -31.98 26.44 20.66
CA THR A 241 -32.88 25.31 20.43
C THR A 241 -32.15 24.08 19.88
N LEU A 242 -31.09 24.30 19.08
CA LEU A 242 -30.33 23.23 18.45
C LEU A 242 -29.19 22.72 19.33
N ARG A 243 -28.52 23.60 20.09
CA ARG A 243 -27.34 23.26 20.90
C ARG A 243 -27.56 22.07 21.85
N PRO A 244 -28.65 21.97 22.63
CA PRO A 244 -28.86 20.83 23.53
C PRO A 244 -29.02 19.50 22.80
N ARG A 245 -29.57 19.53 21.57
CA ARG A 245 -29.66 18.34 20.71
C ARG A 245 -28.28 17.95 20.20
N ILE A 246 -27.50 18.90 19.69
CA ILE A 246 -26.14 18.68 19.19
C ILE A 246 -25.27 18.06 20.29
N ALA A 247 -25.28 18.62 21.50
CA ALA A 247 -24.50 18.12 22.62
C ALA A 247 -24.85 16.66 22.95
N ARG A 248 -26.14 16.32 22.99
CA ARG A 248 -26.61 14.95 23.27
C ARG A 248 -26.22 13.95 22.19
N GLU A 249 -26.31 14.35 20.92
CA GLU A 249 -25.93 13.49 19.80
C GLU A 249 -24.40 13.29 19.74
N ILE A 250 -23.60 14.30 20.11
CA ILE A 250 -22.14 14.15 20.33
C ILE A 250 -21.87 13.10 21.41
N GLU A 251 -22.55 13.15 22.55
CA GLU A 251 -22.37 12.16 23.63
C GLU A 251 -22.76 10.75 23.20
N THR A 252 -23.82 10.64 22.39
CA THR A 252 -24.25 9.37 21.78
C THR A 252 -23.16 8.82 20.87
N ALA A 253 -22.56 9.66 20.02
CA ALA A 253 -21.46 9.28 19.13
C ALA A 253 -20.20 8.86 19.92
N ILE A 254 -19.84 9.59 20.99
CA ILE A 254 -18.73 9.22 21.89
C ILE A 254 -18.97 7.83 22.47
N LYS A 255 -20.13 7.60 23.08
CA LYS A 255 -20.47 6.31 23.69
C LYS A 255 -20.42 5.16 22.69
N ALA A 256 -20.91 5.38 21.48
CA ALA A 256 -20.94 4.35 20.46
C ALA A 256 -19.54 4.02 19.90
N ARG A 257 -18.70 5.05 19.67
CA ARG A 257 -17.43 4.92 18.93
C ARG A 257 -16.21 4.65 19.81
N ILE A 258 -16.20 5.21 21.01
CA ILE A 258 -15.04 5.16 21.94
C ILE A 258 -15.44 4.85 23.39
N LEU A 259 -16.70 4.50 23.65
CA LEU A 259 -17.26 4.13 24.95
C LEU A 259 -17.38 5.28 25.96
N THR A 260 -16.30 6.03 26.22
CA THR A 260 -16.26 7.06 27.28
C THR A 260 -15.38 8.26 26.88
N PRO A 261 -15.62 9.47 27.42
CA PRO A 261 -14.83 10.66 27.10
C PRO A 261 -13.38 10.62 27.61
N GLU A 262 -13.05 9.75 28.58
CA GLU A 262 -11.67 9.50 29.04
C GLU A 262 -10.76 8.95 27.93
N ASN A 263 -11.36 8.38 26.89
CA ASN A 263 -10.64 7.85 25.72
C ASN A 263 -10.28 8.94 24.70
N ILE A 264 -10.45 10.23 25.03
CA ILE A 264 -10.08 11.38 24.18
C ILE A 264 -8.89 12.13 24.80
N TYR A 265 -7.80 12.19 24.05
CA TYR A 265 -6.64 13.03 24.36
C TYR A 265 -6.50 14.13 23.30
N VAL A 266 -6.58 15.41 23.71
CA VAL A 266 -6.47 16.56 22.80
C VAL A 266 -5.00 16.81 22.48
N SER A 267 -4.47 16.02 21.53
CA SER A 267 -3.06 15.95 21.16
C SER A 267 -2.42 17.28 20.79
N SER A 268 -3.13 18.20 20.14
CA SER A 268 -2.58 19.53 19.79
C SER A 268 -2.29 20.41 21.00
N HIS A 269 -2.90 20.11 22.16
CA HIS A 269 -2.64 20.78 23.42
C HIS A 269 -1.97 19.87 24.45
N GLN A 270 -1.64 18.63 24.06
CA GLN A 270 -1.08 17.59 24.93
C GLN A 270 -1.87 17.39 26.24
N ARG A 271 -3.20 17.41 26.14
CA ARG A 271 -4.07 17.50 27.33
C ARG A 271 -5.20 16.49 27.30
N GLN A 272 -5.53 15.90 28.45
CA GLN A 272 -6.68 15.01 28.55
C GLN A 272 -8.01 15.77 28.42
N PHE A 273 -8.95 15.18 27.67
CA PHE A 273 -10.24 15.83 27.38
C PHE A 273 -11.08 16.06 28.65
N THR A 274 -11.01 15.15 29.62
CA THR A 274 -11.75 15.25 30.89
C THR A 274 -11.34 16.43 31.75
N GLU A 275 -10.16 17.02 31.52
CA GLU A 275 -9.77 18.25 32.20
C GLU A 275 -10.61 19.44 31.72
N TYR A 276 -10.88 19.53 30.41
CA TYR A 276 -11.75 20.57 29.85
C TYR A 276 -13.18 20.45 30.40
N MET A 277 -13.68 19.22 30.56
CA MET A 277 -15.00 18.96 31.15
C MET A 277 -15.07 19.45 32.60
N ARG A 278 -14.03 19.18 33.41
CA ARG A 278 -13.94 19.63 34.81
C ARG A 278 -13.89 21.15 34.92
N GLU A 279 -13.06 21.81 34.11
CA GLU A 279 -12.94 23.27 34.10
C GLU A 279 -14.24 23.98 33.72
N ARG A 280 -15.02 23.36 32.82
CA ARG A 280 -16.29 23.92 32.34
C ARG A 280 -17.48 23.52 33.20
N ASN A 281 -17.33 22.54 34.08
CA ASN A 281 -18.44 21.90 34.79
C ASN A 281 -19.58 21.50 33.81
N ALA A 282 -19.20 20.84 32.71
CA ALA A 282 -20.12 20.52 31.61
C ALA A 282 -19.93 19.09 31.09
N GLY A 283 -20.97 18.55 30.44
CA GLY A 283 -20.92 17.27 29.73
C GLY A 283 -19.96 17.27 28.55
N ALA A 284 -19.68 16.09 28.01
CA ALA A 284 -18.72 15.93 26.91
C ALA A 284 -19.20 16.63 25.64
N GLY A 285 -20.51 16.58 25.37
CA GLY A 285 -21.11 17.24 24.19
C GLY A 285 -20.91 18.75 24.19
N GLU A 286 -21.30 19.38 25.29
CA GLU A 286 -21.16 20.83 25.49
C GLU A 286 -19.70 21.28 25.49
N THR A 287 -18.82 20.47 26.08
CA THR A 287 -17.38 20.72 26.10
C THR A 287 -16.78 20.71 24.69
N ILE A 288 -17.14 19.73 23.84
CA ILE A 288 -16.69 19.69 22.44
C ILE A 288 -17.19 20.90 21.67
N ILE A 289 -18.48 21.25 21.79
CA ILE A 289 -19.05 22.44 21.12
C ILE A 289 -18.23 23.69 21.50
N SER A 290 -18.02 23.91 22.81
CA SER A 290 -17.28 25.05 23.34
C SER A 290 -15.83 25.14 22.86
N ILE A 291 -15.16 24.00 22.64
CA ILE A 291 -13.81 23.96 22.07
C ILE A 291 -13.87 24.33 20.58
N LEU A 292 -14.80 23.73 19.84
CA LEU A 292 -14.91 23.90 18.39
C LEU A 292 -15.36 25.31 17.96
N GLU A 293 -16.03 26.05 18.84
CA GLU A 293 -16.36 27.47 18.64
C GLU A 293 -15.11 28.35 18.54
N LYS A 294 -14.03 27.97 19.25
CA LYS A 294 -12.78 28.75 19.30
C LYS A 294 -11.75 28.24 18.30
N GLU A 295 -11.64 26.93 18.13
CA GLU A 295 -10.58 26.30 17.35
C GLU A 295 -11.01 24.96 16.75
N SER A 296 -10.09 24.20 16.15
CA SER A 296 -10.34 22.86 15.59
C SER A 296 -9.16 21.94 15.89
N PRO A 297 -9.01 21.50 17.15
CA PRO A 297 -7.82 20.79 17.59
C PRO A 297 -7.81 19.35 17.06
N SER A 298 -6.62 18.78 16.99
CA SER A 298 -6.42 17.35 16.75
C SER A 298 -6.56 16.58 18.05
N ALA A 299 -7.20 15.42 17.99
CA ALA A 299 -7.34 14.51 19.12
C ALA A 299 -6.94 13.08 18.75
N ILE A 300 -6.33 12.41 19.72
CA ILE A 300 -6.10 10.98 19.74
C ILE A 300 -7.26 10.33 20.48
N MET A 301 -7.85 9.30 19.88
CA MET A 301 -9.08 8.67 20.36
C MET A 301 -8.86 7.16 20.43
N LYS A 302 -9.09 6.55 21.60
CA LYS A 302 -8.96 5.10 21.77
C LYS A 302 -10.25 4.40 21.32
N PHE A 303 -10.16 3.69 20.20
CA PHE A 303 -11.30 3.04 19.54
C PHE A 303 -11.38 1.54 19.82
N GLY A 304 -10.23 0.88 19.93
CA GLY A 304 -10.12 -0.58 19.80
C GLY A 304 -9.70 -1.32 21.06
N ALA A 305 -9.73 -2.65 20.94
CA ALA A 305 -9.25 -3.60 21.93
C ALA A 305 -8.12 -4.47 21.34
N GLU A 306 -7.15 -4.85 22.18
CA GLU A 306 -5.99 -5.66 21.78
C GLU A 306 -6.34 -6.99 21.09
N PRO A 307 -7.33 -7.77 21.57
CA PRO A 307 -7.68 -9.04 20.92
C PRO A 307 -8.19 -8.86 19.48
N ASP A 308 -8.93 -7.77 19.23
CA ASP A 308 -9.38 -7.44 17.87
C ASP A 308 -8.20 -7.03 16.99
N LEU A 309 -7.31 -6.17 17.48
CA LEU A 309 -6.11 -5.75 16.74
C LEU A 309 -5.27 -6.97 16.33
N ILE A 310 -4.97 -7.87 17.26
CA ILE A 310 -4.25 -9.12 16.96
C ILE A 310 -4.98 -9.93 15.89
N LYS A 311 -6.31 -10.05 16.00
CA LYS A 311 -7.10 -10.80 15.02
C LYS A 311 -7.03 -10.20 13.62
N LEU A 312 -7.09 -8.88 13.51
CA LEU A 312 -7.00 -8.14 12.26
C LEU A 312 -5.57 -8.18 11.68
N LEU A 313 -4.55 -8.13 12.53
CA LEU A 313 -3.15 -8.32 12.15
C LEU A 313 -2.89 -9.72 11.58
N GLN A 314 -3.50 -10.76 12.14
CA GLN A 314 -3.43 -12.14 11.66
C GLN A 314 -4.23 -12.40 10.36
N TYR A 315 -5.10 -11.48 9.95
CA TYR A 315 -5.80 -11.64 8.67
C TYR A 315 -4.81 -11.43 7.52
N THR A 316 -4.64 -12.44 6.67
CA THR A 316 -3.63 -12.44 5.59
C THR A 316 -3.82 -11.33 4.56
N GLY A 317 -5.05 -10.81 4.42
CA GLY A 317 -5.40 -9.69 3.55
C GLY A 317 -5.18 -8.30 4.16
N SER A 318 -4.66 -8.20 5.38
CA SER A 318 -4.32 -6.91 6.00
C SER A 318 -2.87 -6.54 5.76
N ALA A 319 -2.61 -5.43 5.07
CA ALA A 319 -1.32 -4.76 5.03
C ALA A 319 -1.08 -3.93 6.31
N VAL A 320 0.17 -3.55 6.52
CA VAL A 320 0.54 -2.58 7.56
C VAL A 320 0.60 -1.19 6.93
N SER A 321 -0.12 -0.25 7.52
CA SER A 321 -0.03 1.18 7.21
C SER A 321 0.21 1.94 8.51
N CYS A 322 0.85 3.11 8.45
CA CYS A 322 1.00 3.96 9.62
C CYS A 322 -0.21 4.88 9.85
N ASP A 323 -1.08 5.06 8.85
CA ASP A 323 -2.09 6.13 8.81
C ASP A 323 -1.45 7.49 9.17
N CYS A 324 -0.31 7.76 8.53
CA CYS A 324 0.54 8.91 8.79
C CYS A 324 0.78 9.70 7.51
N GLY A 325 0.78 11.03 7.62
CA GLY A 325 1.22 11.91 6.54
C GLY A 325 2.74 12.09 6.56
N ALA A 326 3.31 12.64 5.49
CA ALA A 326 4.67 13.17 5.51
C ALA A 326 4.69 14.45 6.38
N SER A 327 4.96 14.28 7.67
CA SER A 327 4.91 15.35 8.68
C SER A 327 6.27 15.49 9.36
N GLU A 328 6.60 16.73 9.75
CA GLU A 328 7.74 16.98 10.62
C GLU A 328 7.46 16.45 12.03
N ALA A 329 8.53 16.13 12.77
CA ALA A 329 8.42 15.69 14.15
C ALA A 329 7.72 16.77 14.99
N HIS A 330 6.55 16.45 15.54
CA HIS A 330 5.79 17.34 16.39
C HIS A 330 5.17 16.57 17.56
N PRO A 331 5.14 17.10 18.79
CA PRO A 331 4.66 16.37 19.96
C PRO A 331 3.14 16.18 19.98
N SER A 332 2.40 16.77 19.03
CA SER A 332 0.97 16.48 18.84
C SER A 332 0.70 15.29 17.94
N LEU A 333 1.72 14.65 17.38
CA LEU A 333 1.53 13.47 16.51
C LEU A 333 1.17 12.25 17.35
N HIS A 334 0.51 11.29 16.72
CA HIS A 334 0.32 9.96 17.27
C HIS A 334 1.62 9.14 17.13
N PRO A 335 2.00 8.30 18.12
CA PRO A 335 3.25 7.51 18.08
C PRO A 335 3.41 6.62 16.83
N ARG A 336 2.29 6.24 16.21
CA ARG A 336 2.23 5.52 14.93
C ARG A 336 3.07 6.14 13.80
N TYR A 337 3.32 7.45 13.84
CA TYR A 337 4.18 8.13 12.86
C TYR A 337 5.63 7.62 12.91
N PHE A 338 6.14 7.28 14.11
CA PHE A 338 7.54 6.92 14.33
C PHE A 338 7.73 5.46 14.76
N GLY A 339 6.66 4.77 15.18
CA GLY A 339 6.73 3.43 15.75
C GLY A 339 6.04 2.30 14.97
N THR A 340 5.21 2.58 13.96
CA THR A 340 4.35 1.54 13.33
C THR A 340 5.09 0.27 12.92
N PHE A 341 6.13 0.38 12.09
CA PHE A 341 6.79 -0.82 11.55
C PHE A 341 7.66 -1.53 12.60
N PRO A 342 8.50 -0.83 13.39
CA PRO A 342 9.27 -1.45 14.47
C PRO A 342 8.40 -2.05 15.57
N ARG A 343 7.23 -1.47 15.88
CA ARG A 343 6.26 -2.06 16.83
C ARG A 343 5.77 -3.43 16.37
N ILE A 344 5.43 -3.58 15.09
CA ILE A 344 5.06 -4.91 14.58
C ILE A 344 6.22 -5.89 14.69
N LEU A 345 7.43 -5.51 14.26
CA LEU A 345 8.59 -6.41 14.21
C LEU A 345 9.12 -6.78 15.60
N GLY A 346 9.12 -5.84 16.54
CA GLY A 346 9.53 -6.06 17.92
C GLY A 346 8.41 -6.66 18.76
N HIS A 347 7.34 -5.91 18.97
CA HIS A 347 6.28 -6.30 19.89
C HIS A 347 5.41 -7.45 19.34
N TYR A 348 4.90 -7.34 18.11
CA TYR A 348 3.94 -8.33 17.59
C TYR A 348 4.58 -9.60 17.01
N VAL A 349 5.83 -9.53 16.53
CA VAL A 349 6.57 -10.68 16.02
C VAL A 349 7.45 -11.30 17.11
N ARG A 350 8.41 -10.55 17.66
CA ARG A 350 9.40 -11.12 18.59
C ARG A 350 8.82 -11.41 19.98
N GLU A 351 8.11 -10.46 20.58
CA GLU A 351 7.67 -10.56 21.98
C GLU A 351 6.40 -11.39 22.15
N THR A 352 5.32 -11.02 21.46
CA THR A 352 4.01 -11.67 21.62
C THR A 352 3.80 -12.87 20.69
N LYS A 353 4.61 -13.00 19.64
CA LYS A 353 4.51 -14.06 18.61
C LYS A 353 3.13 -14.11 17.96
N ALA A 354 2.47 -12.96 17.82
CA ALA A 354 1.16 -12.85 17.19
C ALA A 354 1.19 -13.18 15.68
N MET A 355 2.35 -13.00 15.03
CA MET A 355 2.62 -13.39 13.64
C MET A 355 4.10 -13.76 13.44
N THR A 356 4.44 -14.37 12.31
CA THR A 356 5.84 -14.66 11.95
C THR A 356 6.53 -13.44 11.34
N LEU A 357 7.88 -13.44 11.35
CA LEU A 357 8.66 -12.37 10.73
C LEU A 357 8.40 -12.27 9.23
N GLU A 358 8.28 -13.41 8.54
CA GLU A 358 8.01 -13.46 7.10
C GLU A 358 6.63 -12.90 6.75
N ASP A 359 5.60 -13.19 7.55
CA ASP A 359 4.26 -12.63 7.34
C ASP A 359 4.24 -11.12 7.64
N ALA A 360 4.93 -10.67 8.69
CA ALA A 360 5.07 -9.25 8.99
C ALA A 360 5.76 -8.48 7.85
N VAL A 361 6.90 -8.96 7.35
CA VAL A 361 7.60 -8.34 6.21
C VAL A 361 6.72 -8.34 4.98
N ARG A 362 6.06 -9.46 4.64
CA ARG A 362 5.08 -9.53 3.54
C ARG A 362 4.01 -8.44 3.66
N LYS A 363 3.47 -8.21 4.86
CA LYS A 363 2.43 -7.20 5.13
C LYS A 363 2.94 -5.75 5.03
N MET A 364 4.26 -5.54 5.03
CA MET A 364 4.90 -4.23 4.95
C MET A 364 5.59 -3.97 3.59
N SER A 365 5.70 -4.98 2.72
CA SER A 365 6.37 -4.87 1.42
C SER A 365 5.54 -5.44 0.27
N GLY A 366 5.55 -6.76 0.08
CA GLY A 366 4.94 -7.39 -1.10
C GLY A 366 3.42 -7.29 -1.13
N LEU A 367 2.73 -7.37 0.03
CA LEU A 367 1.28 -7.18 0.11
C LEU A 367 0.86 -5.75 -0.26
N PRO A 368 1.37 -4.67 0.36
CA PRO A 368 0.99 -3.32 -0.05
C PRO A 368 1.38 -3.01 -1.50
N ALA A 369 2.55 -3.47 -1.98
CA ALA A 369 2.92 -3.33 -3.40
C ALA A 369 1.89 -3.95 -4.33
N ASN A 370 1.46 -5.18 -4.03
CA ASN A 370 0.40 -5.86 -4.74
C ASN A 370 -0.95 -5.12 -4.63
N ILE A 371 -1.35 -4.66 -3.44
CA ILE A 371 -2.62 -3.93 -3.21
C ILE A 371 -2.72 -2.70 -4.11
N ILE A 372 -1.63 -1.94 -4.27
CA ILE A 372 -1.66 -0.70 -5.05
C ILE A 372 -1.26 -0.91 -6.51
N GLY A 373 -0.70 -2.07 -6.87
CA GLY A 373 -0.32 -2.43 -8.24
C GLY A 373 1.13 -2.10 -8.59
N LEU A 374 2.00 -1.89 -7.62
CA LEU A 374 3.45 -1.72 -7.84
C LEU A 374 4.05 -3.04 -8.37
N VAL A 375 4.69 -2.97 -9.54
CA VAL A 375 5.25 -4.15 -10.23
C VAL A 375 6.78 -4.25 -10.13
N ASP A 376 7.46 -3.15 -9.80
CA ASP A 376 8.93 -3.03 -9.75
C ASP A 376 9.48 -2.91 -8.31
N ARG A 377 8.61 -3.02 -7.29
CA ARG A 377 8.91 -2.79 -5.86
C ARG A 377 8.18 -3.77 -4.95
N GLY A 378 8.55 -3.78 -3.68
CA GLY A 378 7.92 -4.59 -2.63
C GLY A 378 8.51 -5.99 -2.48
N PHE A 379 9.38 -6.42 -3.41
CA PHE A 379 10.09 -7.69 -3.33
C PHE A 379 11.59 -7.52 -3.55
N LEU A 380 12.37 -8.45 -2.99
CA LEU A 380 13.81 -8.53 -3.24
C LEU A 380 14.08 -9.49 -4.41
N ALA A 381 14.14 -8.94 -5.61
CA ALA A 381 14.43 -9.69 -6.83
C ALA A 381 15.34 -8.89 -7.77
N VAL A 382 16.15 -9.60 -8.57
CA VAL A 382 17.01 -8.95 -9.57
C VAL A 382 16.13 -8.18 -10.57
N GLY A 383 16.50 -6.92 -10.83
CA GLY A 383 15.78 -6.01 -11.73
C GLY A 383 14.75 -5.11 -11.06
N MET A 384 14.38 -5.34 -9.79
CA MET A 384 13.52 -4.44 -9.02
C MET A 384 14.27 -3.23 -8.47
N ALA A 385 13.53 -2.16 -8.14
CA ALA A 385 14.13 -1.01 -7.47
C ALA A 385 14.69 -1.42 -6.11
N ALA A 386 15.92 -0.97 -5.81
CA ALA A 386 16.62 -1.31 -4.58
C ALA A 386 16.12 -0.46 -3.38
N ASP A 387 14.85 -0.64 -3.03
CA ASP A 387 14.25 -0.18 -1.77
C ASP A 387 14.39 -1.30 -0.72
N ILE A 388 15.37 -1.15 0.18
CA ILE A 388 15.81 -2.25 1.06
C ILE A 388 15.97 -1.74 2.49
N THR A 389 15.36 -2.43 3.45
CA THR A 389 15.58 -2.19 4.88
C THR A 389 16.40 -3.32 5.47
N VAL A 390 17.50 -2.99 6.14
CA VAL A 390 18.32 -3.91 6.93
C VAL A 390 18.10 -3.57 8.40
N PHE A 391 17.60 -4.55 9.16
CA PHE A 391 17.35 -4.40 10.57
C PHE A 391 17.81 -5.64 11.34
N ASP A 392 18.05 -5.46 12.63
CA ASP A 392 18.36 -6.56 13.55
C ASP A 392 17.06 -7.07 14.20
N PRO A 393 16.62 -8.31 13.91
CA PRO A 393 15.39 -8.85 14.48
C PRO A 393 15.44 -9.01 16.00
N ALA A 394 16.64 -9.08 16.61
CA ALA A 394 16.78 -9.22 18.06
C ALA A 394 16.52 -7.91 18.80
N THR A 395 16.75 -6.76 18.16
CA THR A 395 16.73 -5.43 18.81
C THR A 395 15.66 -4.49 18.29
N ILE A 396 15.09 -4.72 17.10
CA ILE A 396 14.10 -3.81 16.52
C ILE A 396 12.87 -3.60 17.41
N ILE A 397 12.55 -2.34 17.74
CA ILE A 397 11.40 -1.95 18.57
C ILE A 397 11.07 -0.46 18.39
N ASP A 398 9.80 -0.09 18.64
CA ASP A 398 9.37 1.31 18.74
C ASP A 398 9.63 1.89 20.13
N HIS A 399 10.07 3.15 20.19
CA HIS A 399 10.18 3.91 21.44
C HIS A 399 9.11 5.00 21.58
N ALA A 400 8.42 5.34 20.49
CA ALA A 400 7.41 6.40 20.47
C ALA A 400 6.20 6.06 21.35
N THR A 401 5.88 6.95 22.30
CA THR A 401 4.69 6.84 23.18
C THR A 401 3.67 7.94 22.87
N TYR A 402 2.52 7.95 23.54
CA TYR A 402 1.55 9.04 23.36
C TYR A 402 2.08 10.38 23.89
N GLU A 403 2.91 10.35 24.93
CA GLU A 403 3.54 11.51 25.57
C GLU A 403 4.80 11.96 24.82
N GLN A 404 5.54 11.03 24.21
CA GLN A 404 6.75 11.30 23.43
C GLN A 404 6.65 10.63 22.04
N PRO A 405 5.80 11.16 21.14
CA PRO A 405 5.40 10.46 19.91
C PRO A 405 6.44 10.48 18.79
N THR A 406 7.53 11.21 18.96
CA THR A 406 8.58 11.41 17.96
C THR A 406 9.89 10.71 18.31
N LEU A 407 9.91 9.86 19.35
CA LEU A 407 11.10 9.08 19.67
C LEU A 407 11.42 8.13 18.52
N ALA A 408 12.69 8.16 18.08
CA ALA A 408 13.18 7.28 17.04
C ALA A 408 13.14 5.83 17.51
N SER A 409 12.82 4.94 16.57
CA SER A 409 12.85 3.50 16.81
C SER A 409 14.30 2.96 16.79
N GLU A 410 14.48 1.77 17.34
CA GLU A 410 15.78 1.09 17.41
C GLU A 410 15.84 -0.10 16.42
N GLY A 411 17.05 -0.59 16.13
CA GLY A 411 17.31 -1.84 15.40
C GLY A 411 17.29 -1.73 13.88
N VAL A 412 16.89 -0.59 13.29
CA VAL A 412 17.05 -0.33 11.85
C VAL A 412 18.49 0.13 11.57
N ARG A 413 19.27 -0.69 10.87
CA ARG A 413 20.69 -0.44 10.60
C ARG A 413 20.94 0.28 9.28
N HIS A 414 20.23 -0.12 8.23
CA HIS A 414 20.31 0.52 6.93
C HIS A 414 18.94 0.64 6.29
N VAL A 415 18.70 1.73 5.58
CA VAL A 415 17.57 1.89 4.66
C VAL A 415 18.15 2.38 3.34
N LEU A 416 17.87 1.64 2.27
CA LEU A 416 18.17 2.03 0.91
C LEU A 416 16.86 2.46 0.23
N VAL A 417 16.88 3.60 -0.46
CA VAL A 417 15.79 4.07 -1.33
C VAL A 417 16.38 4.26 -2.71
N ASN A 418 15.84 3.54 -3.70
CA ASN A 418 16.35 3.49 -5.08
C ASN A 418 17.87 3.20 -5.13
N GLY A 419 18.36 2.32 -4.25
CA GLY A 419 19.76 1.88 -4.18
C GLY A 419 20.69 2.79 -3.38
N ARG A 420 20.19 3.84 -2.73
CA ARG A 420 21.00 4.79 -1.92
C ARG A 420 20.66 4.72 -0.47
N PHE A 421 21.67 4.79 0.39
CA PHE A 421 21.42 4.86 1.82
C PHE A 421 20.68 6.15 2.17
N ALA A 422 19.41 6.02 2.55
CA ALA A 422 18.67 7.05 3.29
C ALA A 422 19.01 6.99 4.78
N LEU A 423 19.36 5.79 5.27
CA LEU A 423 19.88 5.53 6.60
C LEU A 423 21.07 4.57 6.51
N ARG A 424 22.21 4.92 7.11
CA ARG A 424 23.43 4.11 7.12
C ARG A 424 23.98 3.99 8.53
N ASN A 425 24.21 2.77 9.00
CA ASN A 425 24.72 2.50 10.36
C ASN A 425 23.87 3.18 11.45
N GLY A 426 22.54 3.13 11.32
CA GLY A 426 21.62 3.73 12.30
C GLY A 426 21.41 5.24 12.14
N GLN A 427 22.12 5.91 11.22
CA GLN A 427 22.05 7.37 11.06
C GLN A 427 21.45 7.77 9.72
N ALA A 428 20.53 8.74 9.73
CA ALA A 428 20.01 9.34 8.51
C ALA A 428 21.14 10.01 7.73
N THR A 429 21.22 9.76 6.43
CA THR A 429 22.29 10.30 5.57
C THR A 429 21.96 11.68 5.02
N GLY A 430 20.67 12.05 5.03
CA GLY A 430 20.15 13.24 4.35
C GLY A 430 19.96 13.07 2.84
N GLU A 431 20.27 11.88 2.29
CA GLU A 431 20.04 11.55 0.89
C GLU A 431 18.56 11.67 0.54
N LYS A 432 18.28 12.26 -0.62
CA LYS A 432 16.91 12.47 -1.10
C LYS A 432 16.72 11.80 -2.45
N THR A 433 16.63 10.48 -2.45
CA THR A 433 16.65 9.64 -3.66
C THR A 433 15.31 9.02 -4.01
N GLY A 434 14.30 9.27 -3.20
CA GLY A 434 12.90 8.99 -3.46
C GLY A 434 12.36 9.71 -4.69
N ARG A 435 11.33 9.11 -5.28
CA ARG A 435 10.70 9.57 -6.52
C ARG A 435 9.20 9.72 -6.35
N THR A 436 8.59 10.68 -7.05
CA THR A 436 7.16 10.65 -7.30
C THR A 436 6.87 9.46 -8.22
N LEU A 437 6.06 8.53 -7.76
CA LEU A 437 5.64 7.36 -8.50
C LEU A 437 4.27 7.67 -9.12
N ALA A 438 4.17 7.50 -10.43
CA ALA A 438 2.93 7.56 -11.17
C ALA A 438 2.49 6.14 -11.50
N ARG A 439 1.23 5.83 -11.25
CA ARG A 439 0.63 4.56 -11.66
C ARG A 439 0.37 4.58 -13.16
N SER A 440 0.85 3.58 -13.89
CA SER A 440 0.48 3.39 -15.29
C SER A 440 -0.72 2.42 -15.41
N PRO A 441 -1.50 2.44 -16.51
CA PRO A 441 -2.68 1.58 -16.62
C PRO A 441 -2.37 0.08 -16.58
N ASP A 442 -1.16 -0.31 -16.99
CA ASP A 442 -0.60 -1.66 -16.95
C ASP A 442 -0.08 -2.08 -15.55
N MET A 443 -0.28 -1.25 -14.53
CA MET A 443 -0.06 -1.52 -13.10
C MET A 443 -1.40 -1.67 -12.35
N PRO A 444 -2.10 -2.81 -12.49
CA PRO A 444 -3.38 -3.02 -11.84
C PRO A 444 -3.23 -3.38 -10.35
N SER A 445 -4.10 -2.83 -9.51
CA SER A 445 -4.18 -3.11 -8.07
C SER A 445 -4.65 -4.54 -7.81
N ARG A 446 -3.79 -5.41 -7.23
CA ARG A 446 -4.05 -6.85 -7.07
C ARG A 446 -3.20 -7.54 -5.99
N PRO A 447 -3.69 -7.74 -4.76
CA PRO A 447 -3.27 -8.84 -3.91
C PRO A 447 -3.84 -10.11 -4.51
N MET A 448 -3.14 -10.68 -5.48
CA MET A 448 -3.59 -11.93 -6.08
C MET A 448 -3.67 -13.00 -4.99
N ARG A 449 -4.84 -13.63 -4.85
CA ARG A 449 -4.93 -14.92 -4.19
C ARG A 449 -4.08 -15.89 -5.00
N THR A 450 -3.00 -16.32 -4.37
CA THR A 450 -2.10 -17.36 -4.88
C THR A 450 -2.85 -18.65 -5.21
N LEU A 451 -4.09 -18.84 -4.74
CA LEU A 451 -4.87 -20.08 -4.82
C LEU A 451 -5.43 -20.48 -6.19
N GLN A 452 -5.38 -19.63 -7.21
CA GLN A 452 -5.85 -19.96 -8.56
C GLN A 452 -4.70 -20.31 -9.50
N THR A 453 -4.95 -21.23 -10.43
CA THR A 453 -4.02 -21.53 -11.52
C THR A 453 -4.08 -20.41 -12.54
N ARG A 454 -2.90 -19.94 -12.95
CA ARG A 454 -2.73 -18.84 -13.89
C ARG A 454 -2.01 -19.34 -15.12
N SER A 455 -2.46 -18.94 -16.31
CA SER A 455 -1.67 -19.14 -17.52
C SER A 455 -1.78 -17.94 -18.45
N VAL A 456 -0.68 -17.68 -19.14
CA VAL A 456 -0.60 -16.69 -20.21
C VAL A 456 0.01 -17.36 -21.43
N SER A 457 -0.57 -17.09 -22.58
CA SER A 457 -0.01 -17.48 -23.87
C SER A 457 -0.08 -16.31 -24.82
N ALA A 458 0.97 -16.14 -25.63
CA ALA A 458 0.98 -15.22 -26.75
C ALA A 458 1.89 -15.76 -27.86
N LYS A 459 1.49 -15.63 -29.13
CA LYS A 459 2.27 -16.11 -30.26
C LYS A 459 2.22 -15.14 -31.43
N THR A 460 3.38 -14.65 -31.84
CA THR A 460 3.59 -13.87 -33.06
C THR A 460 4.84 -14.40 -33.78
N PRO A 461 5.19 -13.96 -35.00
CA PRO A 461 6.42 -14.39 -35.65
C PRO A 461 7.69 -14.17 -34.82
N ASN A 462 7.72 -13.12 -34.00
CA ASN A 462 8.88 -12.74 -33.19
C ASN A 462 8.69 -13.04 -31.68
N LEU A 463 7.62 -13.74 -31.30
CA LEU A 463 7.29 -14.01 -29.90
C LEU A 463 6.67 -15.40 -29.72
N THR A 464 7.15 -16.15 -28.73
CA THR A 464 6.45 -17.31 -28.19
C THR A 464 6.43 -17.20 -26.67
N LEU A 465 5.24 -17.06 -26.11
CA LEU A 465 4.96 -17.06 -24.68
C LEU A 465 3.95 -18.17 -24.38
N GLN A 466 4.29 -19.05 -23.45
CA GLN A 466 3.39 -20.02 -22.85
C GLN A 466 3.88 -20.30 -21.43
N LEU A 467 3.28 -19.65 -20.44
CA LEU A 467 3.60 -19.80 -19.02
C LEU A 467 2.36 -20.22 -18.25
N THR A 468 2.57 -21.15 -17.31
CA THR A 468 1.55 -21.59 -16.37
C THR A 468 2.13 -21.59 -14.96
N GLN A 469 1.34 -21.14 -14.00
CA GLN A 469 1.65 -21.23 -12.59
C GLN A 469 0.47 -21.85 -11.85
N ALA A 470 0.72 -23.01 -11.22
CA ALA A 470 -0.22 -23.62 -10.30
C ALA A 470 -0.36 -22.78 -9.03
N SER A 471 -1.44 -22.99 -8.28
CA SER A 471 -1.75 -22.23 -7.07
C SER A 471 -0.58 -22.11 -6.07
N ASN A 472 0.11 -23.22 -5.83
CA ASN A 472 1.21 -23.28 -4.85
C ASN A 472 2.58 -23.54 -5.50
N GLY A 473 2.79 -23.11 -6.75
CA GLY A 473 4.02 -23.39 -7.50
C GLY A 473 4.68 -22.14 -8.07
N GLY A 474 5.90 -22.29 -8.59
CA GLY A 474 6.53 -21.28 -9.44
C GLY A 474 6.00 -21.32 -10.88
N ALA A 475 6.10 -20.21 -11.61
CA ALA A 475 5.73 -20.18 -13.01
C ALA A 475 6.69 -21.05 -13.85
N ARG A 476 6.13 -21.86 -14.76
CA ARG A 476 6.89 -22.75 -15.66
C ARG A 476 6.38 -22.62 -17.08
N GLY A 477 7.28 -22.83 -18.04
CA GLY A 477 6.93 -22.86 -19.46
C GLY A 477 8.02 -22.23 -20.33
N VAL A 478 7.59 -21.64 -21.44
CA VAL A 478 8.48 -21.08 -22.48
C VAL A 478 8.18 -19.61 -22.65
N PHE A 479 9.24 -18.81 -22.70
CA PHE A 479 9.18 -17.44 -23.18
C PHE A 479 10.40 -17.16 -24.06
N ARG A 480 10.16 -16.70 -25.29
CA ARG A 480 11.17 -16.37 -26.29
C ARG A 480 10.71 -15.20 -27.12
N PHE A 481 11.61 -14.27 -27.42
CA PHE A 481 11.36 -13.19 -28.37
C PHE A 481 12.61 -12.86 -29.18
N ILE A 482 12.42 -12.16 -30.29
CA ILE A 482 13.48 -11.68 -31.17
C ILE A 482 13.52 -10.15 -31.11
N ASP A 483 14.70 -9.62 -30.82
CA ASP A 483 14.98 -8.19 -30.74
C ASP A 483 16.32 -7.89 -31.43
N ASP A 484 16.30 -7.06 -32.49
CA ASP A 484 17.45 -6.76 -33.36
C ASP A 484 18.26 -8.01 -33.81
N ASN A 485 17.57 -9.02 -34.35
CA ASN A 485 18.13 -10.31 -34.76
C ASN A 485 18.76 -11.15 -33.62
N LYS A 486 18.68 -10.69 -32.37
CA LYS A 486 19.06 -11.46 -31.19
C LYS A 486 17.85 -12.19 -30.66
N GLN A 487 18.03 -13.46 -30.34
CA GLN A 487 16.99 -14.27 -29.73
C GLN A 487 17.23 -14.37 -28.24
N PHE A 488 16.20 -14.06 -27.45
CA PHE A 488 16.21 -14.21 -26.00
C PHE A 488 15.35 -15.39 -25.60
N ARG A 489 15.78 -16.13 -24.58
CA ARG A 489 15.03 -17.26 -24.01
C ARG A 489 14.94 -17.16 -22.49
N LEU A 490 13.83 -17.63 -21.95
CA LEU A 490 13.61 -17.76 -20.51
C LEU A 490 14.59 -18.76 -19.88
N VAL A 491 15.23 -18.33 -18.79
CA VAL A 491 15.97 -19.18 -17.86
C VAL A 491 15.08 -19.52 -16.66
N ALA A 492 14.47 -18.51 -16.05
CA ALA A 492 13.54 -18.66 -14.94
C ALA A 492 12.49 -17.55 -14.96
N ALA A 493 11.29 -17.85 -14.48
CA ALA A 493 10.22 -16.87 -14.27
C ALA A 493 9.96 -16.70 -12.77
N GLY A 494 9.63 -15.48 -12.37
CA GLY A 494 9.09 -15.16 -11.06
C GLY A 494 7.60 -15.51 -10.96
N LEU A 495 6.89 -14.80 -10.09
CA LEU A 495 5.45 -14.92 -9.93
C LEU A 495 4.72 -14.44 -11.20
N LEU A 496 3.96 -15.32 -11.85
CA LEU A 496 3.02 -14.99 -12.92
C LEU A 496 1.75 -14.40 -12.32
N GLN A 497 1.51 -13.14 -12.64
CA GLN A 497 0.29 -12.42 -12.32
C GLN A 497 -0.63 -12.39 -13.56
N ALA A 498 -1.94 -12.48 -13.37
CA ALA A 498 -2.93 -12.55 -14.46
C ALA A 498 -4.32 -12.08 -14.03
N HIS A 499 -5.06 -11.38 -14.91
CA HIS A 499 -6.45 -10.97 -14.70
C HIS A 499 -7.06 -10.43 -15.99
N GLY A 500 -8.27 -10.87 -16.33
CA GLY A 500 -8.93 -10.45 -17.57
C GLY A 500 -8.01 -10.66 -18.77
N LYS A 501 -7.60 -9.56 -19.42
CA LYS A 501 -6.71 -9.55 -20.59
C LYS A 501 -5.27 -9.13 -20.28
N TRP A 502 -4.87 -9.08 -19.02
CA TRP A 502 -3.53 -8.62 -18.58
C TRP A 502 -2.77 -9.75 -17.89
N ALA A 503 -1.44 -9.79 -18.06
CA ALA A 503 -0.54 -10.66 -17.29
C ALA A 503 0.84 -9.99 -17.10
N SER A 504 1.56 -10.31 -16.02
CA SER A 504 2.96 -9.88 -15.83
C SER A 504 3.78 -10.95 -15.10
N PHE A 505 5.10 -10.89 -15.26
CA PHE A 505 6.06 -11.69 -14.49
C PHE A 505 7.47 -11.11 -14.61
N THR A 506 8.29 -11.27 -13.58
CA THR A 506 9.74 -11.08 -13.70
C THR A 506 10.38 -12.31 -14.35
N ALA A 507 11.48 -12.12 -15.06
CA ALA A 507 12.19 -13.17 -15.77
C ALA A 507 13.70 -13.00 -15.65
N ARG A 508 14.42 -14.13 -15.63
CA ARG A 508 15.83 -14.18 -16.05
C ARG A 508 15.86 -14.69 -17.48
N LEU A 509 16.50 -13.92 -18.35
CA LEU A 509 16.60 -14.18 -19.78
C LEU A 509 18.05 -14.45 -20.15
N ARG A 510 18.27 -15.23 -21.22
CA ARG A 510 19.58 -15.42 -21.82
C ARG A 510 19.49 -15.20 -23.32
N GLU A 511 20.40 -14.43 -23.88
CA GLU A 511 20.58 -14.35 -25.34
C GLU A 511 21.08 -15.71 -25.85
N THR A 512 20.48 -16.28 -26.91
CA THR A 512 20.78 -17.65 -27.39
C THR A 512 22.27 -17.87 -27.70
N ARG A 513 22.95 -16.83 -28.20
CA ARG A 513 24.40 -16.86 -28.51
C ARG A 513 25.29 -16.27 -27.41
N GLY A 514 24.69 -15.76 -26.33
CA GLY A 514 25.40 -15.17 -25.20
C GLY A 514 25.47 -16.09 -23.98
N THR A 515 26.36 -15.76 -23.04
CA THR A 515 26.51 -16.48 -21.77
C THR A 515 25.85 -15.76 -20.59
N GLN A 516 25.70 -14.43 -20.67
CA GLN A 516 25.14 -13.60 -19.61
C GLN A 516 23.62 -13.83 -19.44
N GLU A 517 23.19 -13.90 -18.19
CA GLU A 517 21.77 -13.83 -17.84
C GLU A 517 21.40 -12.39 -17.52
N LEU A 518 20.25 -11.94 -18.04
CA LEU A 518 19.74 -10.59 -17.85
C LEU A 518 18.41 -10.69 -17.10
N ALA A 519 18.21 -9.84 -16.09
CA ALA A 519 16.89 -9.70 -15.48
C ALA A 519 15.95 -8.94 -16.42
N ALA A 520 14.66 -9.26 -16.35
CA ALA A 520 13.63 -8.56 -17.10
C ALA A 520 12.27 -8.54 -16.37
N LEU A 521 11.47 -7.52 -16.67
CA LEU A 521 10.05 -7.45 -16.34
C LEU A 521 9.24 -7.59 -17.62
N VAL A 522 8.30 -8.54 -17.64
CA VAL A 522 7.42 -8.78 -18.80
C VAL A 522 5.99 -8.41 -18.42
N ILE A 523 5.34 -7.61 -19.26
CA ILE A 523 3.95 -7.17 -19.07
C ILE A 523 3.19 -7.36 -20.38
N LEU A 524 2.07 -8.07 -20.33
CA LEU A 524 1.08 -8.17 -21.40
C LEU A 524 -0.17 -7.42 -20.95
N ASP A 525 -0.63 -6.44 -21.72
CA ASP A 525 -1.86 -5.70 -21.45
C ASP A 525 -2.75 -5.61 -22.68
N GLY A 526 -3.89 -6.29 -22.64
CA GLY A 526 -4.94 -6.21 -23.66
C GLY A 526 -6.19 -5.45 -23.23
N GLY A 527 -6.13 -4.67 -22.16
CA GLY A 527 -7.26 -3.89 -21.62
C GLY A 527 -6.85 -2.51 -21.14
N ASN A 528 -5.89 -1.87 -21.80
CA ASN A 528 -5.40 -0.55 -21.43
C ASN A 528 -6.43 0.55 -21.79
N PRO A 529 -6.94 1.33 -20.84
CA PRO A 529 -7.89 2.42 -21.11
C PRO A 529 -7.30 3.57 -21.94
N LEU A 530 -5.98 3.68 -22.03
CA LEU A 530 -5.27 4.66 -22.88
C LEU A 530 -4.93 4.12 -24.26
N ASN A 531 -4.94 2.79 -24.46
CA ASN A 531 -4.57 2.17 -25.73
C ASN A 531 -5.48 0.96 -26.04
N PRO A 532 -6.30 1.01 -27.11
CA PRO A 532 -7.18 -0.10 -27.45
C PRO A 532 -6.44 -1.34 -28.00
N GLN A 533 -5.17 -1.20 -28.40
CA GLN A 533 -4.37 -2.33 -28.91
C GLN A 533 -3.69 -3.07 -27.78
N ALA A 534 -3.77 -4.41 -27.81
CA ALA A 534 -3.05 -5.24 -26.85
C ALA A 534 -1.54 -5.20 -27.14
N MET A 535 -0.75 -5.05 -26.08
CA MET A 535 0.70 -4.93 -26.15
C MET A 535 1.35 -5.93 -25.20
N ILE A 536 2.54 -6.40 -25.56
CA ILE A 536 3.48 -7.02 -24.63
C ILE A 536 4.76 -6.20 -24.62
N ARG A 537 5.23 -5.85 -23.42
CA ARG A 537 6.47 -5.12 -23.14
C ARG A 537 7.42 -6.00 -22.34
N VAL A 538 8.70 -5.90 -22.66
CA VAL A 538 9.81 -6.57 -21.97
C VAL A 538 10.84 -5.51 -21.64
N GLU A 539 10.97 -5.17 -20.37
CA GLU A 539 12.01 -4.29 -19.86
C GLU A 539 13.17 -5.15 -19.39
N ILE A 540 14.34 -5.01 -20.00
CA ILE A 540 15.54 -5.80 -19.72
C ILE A 540 16.52 -4.93 -18.92
N GLU A 541 17.28 -5.56 -18.04
CA GLU A 541 18.39 -4.91 -17.35
C GLU A 541 19.31 -4.16 -18.33
N GLY A 542 19.75 -2.96 -17.92
CA GLY A 542 20.55 -2.07 -18.76
C GLY A 542 19.73 -1.01 -19.50
N GLY A 543 18.42 -0.93 -19.25
CA GLY A 543 17.53 0.07 -19.85
C GLY A 543 17.04 -0.28 -21.26
N ARG A 544 17.36 -1.48 -21.75
CA ARG A 544 16.85 -2.00 -23.00
C ARG A 544 15.38 -2.38 -22.83
N HIS A 545 14.55 -1.99 -23.78
CA HIS A 545 13.13 -2.36 -23.80
C HIS A 545 12.78 -2.94 -25.17
N TRP A 546 11.85 -3.89 -25.17
CA TRP A 546 11.27 -4.48 -26.37
C TRP A 546 9.76 -4.52 -26.24
N GLU A 547 9.03 -4.27 -27.34
CA GLU A 547 7.58 -4.26 -27.36
C GLU A 547 7.02 -4.94 -28.62
N SER A 548 5.83 -5.52 -28.50
CA SER A 548 5.12 -6.09 -29.63
C SER A 548 3.60 -5.94 -29.50
N ARG A 549 2.94 -5.63 -30.62
CA ARG A 549 1.48 -5.60 -30.72
C ARG A 549 0.93 -7.02 -30.83
N LEU A 550 -0.20 -7.24 -30.18
CA LEU A 550 -0.91 -8.52 -30.17
C LEU A 550 -2.33 -8.33 -30.69
N ASN A 551 -2.78 -9.19 -31.61
CA ASN A 551 -4.21 -9.26 -31.94
C ASN A 551 -4.95 -10.04 -30.85
N PRO A 552 -6.27 -9.82 -30.66
CA PRO A 552 -7.07 -10.58 -29.68
C PRO A 552 -7.05 -12.10 -29.84
N ARG A 553 -6.67 -12.62 -31.02
CA ARG A 553 -6.53 -14.06 -31.30
C ARG A 553 -5.14 -14.60 -30.97
N ASP A 554 -4.14 -13.72 -30.85
CA ASP A 554 -2.73 -14.09 -30.71
C ASP A 554 -2.33 -14.30 -29.25
N TYR A 555 -3.19 -13.97 -28.29
CA TYR A 555 -2.92 -14.15 -26.88
C TYR A 555 -4.14 -14.62 -26.09
N LYS A 556 -3.85 -15.22 -24.94
CA LYS A 556 -4.86 -15.65 -23.99
C LYS A 556 -4.30 -15.56 -22.58
N VAL A 557 -5.07 -14.97 -21.69
CA VAL A 557 -4.83 -14.95 -20.25
C VAL A 557 -5.95 -15.75 -19.59
N ILE A 558 -5.58 -16.67 -18.70
CA ILE A 558 -6.52 -17.54 -18.01
C ILE A 558 -6.19 -17.52 -16.52
N VAL A 559 -7.23 -17.31 -15.71
CA VAL A 559 -7.20 -17.48 -14.26
C VAL A 559 -8.32 -18.47 -13.92
N ARG A 560 -7.99 -19.58 -13.25
CA ARG A 560 -8.91 -20.69 -12.95
C ARG A 560 -8.78 -21.16 -11.51
#